data_AF-U3TYQ6-F1
#
_entry.id   AF-U3TYQ6-F1
#
_cell.length_a   1.000
_cell.length_b   1.000
_cell.length_c   1.000
_cell.angle_alpha   90.00
_cell.angle_beta   90.00
_cell.angle_gamma   90.00
#
_symmetry.space_group_name_H-M   'P 1'
#
loop_
_entity.id
_entity.type
_entity.pdbx_description
1 polymer ?
#
loop_
_entity_poly.entity_id
_entity_poly.type
_entity_poly.pdbx_seq_one_letter_code
_entity_poly.pdbx_strand_id
1 'polypeptide(L)'
;MLLNPDRYHDRTADTDEIYFTNVACNQLNIKTCQCRNYERRFEYEEDCIKLTRENLTTFNWLPRTCAYRLLGEGKTLLAWHPLIAGSKKAMHAQRISVRYIAVRESEVRDWEEHIIDRPDRNG
;
A
#
# COMPACT_ATOMS: atom_id res chain seq x y z
N MET A 1 4.55 -2.41 -2.95
CA MET A 1 3.72 -2.67 -1.76
C MET A 1 2.87 -1.44 -1.56
N LEU A 2 1.62 -1.66 -1.21
CA LEU A 2 0.66 -0.60 -1.04
C LEU A 2 0.91 0.04 0.32
N LEU A 3 0.88 1.38 0.38
CA LEU A 3 0.35 2.02 1.56
C LEU A 3 -1.13 1.67 1.51
N ASN A 4 -1.61 0.93 2.49
CA ASN A 4 -3.05 0.76 2.60
C ASN A 4 -3.59 2.14 2.94
N PRO A 5 -4.52 2.68 2.16
CA PRO A 5 -5.29 3.80 2.65
C PRO A 5 -6.14 3.23 3.78
N ASP A 6 -5.77 3.59 4.99
CA ASP A 6 -6.57 3.24 6.14
C ASP A 6 -7.94 3.92 5.98
N ARG A 7 -9.01 3.15 6.12
CA ARG A 7 -10.35 3.72 6.32
C ARG A 7 -10.40 4.26 7.74
N TYR A 8 -9.70 5.35 8.00
CA TYR A 8 -9.89 6.06 9.25
C TYR A 8 -11.28 6.68 9.23
N HIS A 9 -12.16 6.13 10.06
CA HIS A 9 -13.48 6.69 10.31
C HIS A 9 -13.27 8.00 11.07
N ASP A 10 -13.42 9.13 10.39
CA ASP A 10 -13.65 10.40 11.08
C ASP A 10 -14.94 10.23 11.89
N ARG A 11 -14.85 10.38 13.21
CA ARG A 11 -16.00 10.26 14.13
C ARG A 11 -17.04 11.37 13.92
N THR A 12 -16.77 12.35 13.05
CA THR A 12 -17.63 13.52 12.78
C THR A 12 -18.14 13.62 11.34
N ALA A 13 -17.60 12.84 10.39
CA ALA A 13 -18.01 12.88 9.00
C ALA A 13 -18.65 11.56 8.55
N ASP A 14 -19.95 11.60 8.21
CA ASP A 14 -20.71 10.52 7.55
C ASP A 14 -20.27 10.30 6.08
N THR A 15 -18.96 10.37 5.80
CA THR A 15 -18.42 10.29 4.43
C THR A 15 -17.49 9.10 4.28
N ASP A 16 -17.72 8.24 3.29
CA ASP A 16 -16.85 7.10 2.92
C ASP A 16 -15.58 7.58 2.17
N GLU A 17 -14.96 8.64 2.68
CA GLU A 17 -13.76 9.23 2.10
C GLU A 17 -12.53 8.39 2.41
N ILE A 18 -11.64 8.28 1.41
CA ILE A 18 -10.44 7.47 1.48
C ILE A 18 -9.23 8.40 1.51
N TYR A 19 -8.49 8.36 2.63
CA TYR A 19 -7.26 9.09 2.81
C TYR A 19 -6.05 8.20 2.53
N PHE A 20 -5.06 8.74 1.81
CA PHE A 20 -3.77 8.07 1.65
C PHE A 20 -2.88 8.52 2.79
N THR A 21 -2.35 7.59 3.57
CA THR A 21 -1.43 7.90 4.65
C THR A 21 -0.07 7.25 4.37
N ASN A 22 0.98 7.75 4.99
CA ASN A 22 2.25 7.03 5.05
C ASN A 22 2.33 6.06 6.24
N VAL A 23 1.22 5.76 6.90
CA VAL A 23 1.17 4.82 8.01
C VAL A 23 1.25 3.39 7.46
N ALA A 24 2.00 2.54 8.14
CA ALA A 24 2.15 1.14 7.79
C ALA A 24 1.94 0.24 9.00
N CYS A 25 1.21 -0.85 8.77
CA CYS A 25 1.05 -1.96 9.71
C CYS A 25 2.37 -2.35 10.38
N ASN A 26 2.31 -2.65 11.67
CA ASN A 26 3.46 -3.06 12.49
C ASN A 26 4.20 -4.27 11.92
N GLN A 27 3.51 -5.17 11.22
CA GLN A 27 4.12 -6.33 10.57
C GLN A 27 4.97 -5.99 9.34
N LEU A 28 4.93 -4.76 8.82
CA LEU A 28 5.77 -4.36 7.70
C LEU A 28 7.24 -4.18 8.12
N ASN A 29 8.14 -4.88 7.44
CA ASN A 29 9.55 -4.50 7.40
C ASN A 29 9.72 -3.38 6.36
N ILE A 30 9.82 -2.13 6.82
CA ILE A 30 9.93 -0.95 5.95
C ILE A 30 11.16 -1.02 5.03
N LYS A 31 12.29 -1.56 5.50
CA LYS A 31 13.53 -1.64 4.71
C LYS A 31 13.41 -2.57 3.50
N THR A 32 12.78 -3.73 3.67
CA THR A 32 12.59 -4.72 2.60
C THR A 32 11.23 -4.56 1.88
N CYS A 33 10.36 -3.74 2.47
CA CYS A 33 8.94 -3.64 2.16
C CYS A 33 8.28 -5.02 2.07
N GLN A 34 8.43 -5.85 3.09
CA GLN A 34 7.79 -7.17 3.16
C GLN A 34 7.14 -7.34 4.52
N CYS A 35 5.98 -8.00 4.55
CA CYS A 35 5.40 -8.45 5.81
C CYS A 35 6.37 -9.45 6.47
N ARG A 36 6.64 -9.27 7.75
CA ARG A 36 7.52 -10.14 8.55
C ARG A 36 6.90 -11.51 8.79
N ASN A 37 5.57 -11.57 8.90
CA ASN A 37 4.80 -12.77 9.25
C ASN A 37 3.71 -13.05 8.22
N TYR A 38 4.05 -13.04 6.93
CA TYR A 38 3.05 -13.07 5.85
C TYR A 38 2.10 -14.29 5.92
N GLU A 39 2.62 -15.46 6.27
CA GLU A 39 1.83 -16.71 6.36
C GLU A 39 0.75 -16.63 7.44
N ARG A 40 1.07 -15.99 8.58
CA ARG A 40 0.20 -15.82 9.74
C ARG A 40 -0.37 -14.40 9.86
N ARG A 41 -0.35 -13.63 8.77
CA ARG A 41 -0.63 -12.17 8.81
C ARG A 41 -1.99 -11.82 9.39
N PHE A 42 -3.01 -12.65 9.17
CA PHE A 42 -4.36 -12.43 9.70
C PHE A 42 -4.48 -12.76 11.20
N GLU A 43 -3.52 -13.48 11.78
CA GLU A 43 -3.46 -13.70 13.23
C GLU A 43 -2.82 -12.50 13.95
N TYR A 44 -1.96 -11.76 13.25
CA TYR A 44 -1.26 -10.60 13.80
C TYR A 44 -1.98 -9.29 13.51
N GLU A 45 -2.70 -9.21 12.39
CA GLU A 45 -3.35 -7.99 11.93
C GLU A 45 -4.73 -8.29 11.36
N GLU A 46 -5.78 -7.97 12.13
CA GLU A 46 -7.18 -8.27 11.79
C GLU A 46 -7.62 -7.51 10.53
N ASP A 47 -7.12 -6.28 10.35
CA ASP A 47 -7.40 -5.43 9.20
C ASP A 47 -6.58 -5.78 7.95
N CYS A 48 -5.79 -6.86 7.99
CA CYS A 48 -5.03 -7.28 6.82
C CYS A 48 -5.96 -7.67 5.66
N ILE A 49 -5.75 -7.05 4.49
CA ILE A 49 -6.60 -7.27 3.32
C ILE A 49 -6.07 -8.43 2.48
N LYS A 50 -6.96 -9.37 2.13
CA LYS A 50 -6.71 -10.40 1.12
C LYS A 50 -7.20 -9.92 -0.25
N LEU A 51 -6.26 -9.58 -1.14
CA LEU A 51 -6.57 -9.32 -2.55
C LEU A 51 -6.75 -10.64 -3.30
N THR A 52 -7.85 -10.76 -4.03
CA THR A 52 -8.15 -11.87 -4.95
C THR A 52 -8.55 -11.31 -6.31
N ARG A 53 -8.71 -12.17 -7.33
CA ARG A 53 -9.15 -11.70 -8.64
C ARG A 53 -10.60 -11.20 -8.59
N GLU A 54 -11.41 -11.82 -7.74
CA GLU A 54 -12.85 -11.59 -7.62
C GLU A 54 -13.15 -10.27 -6.93
N ASN A 55 -12.35 -9.88 -5.93
CA ASN A 55 -12.56 -8.64 -5.18
C ASN A 55 -11.72 -7.46 -5.69
N LEU A 56 -10.83 -7.65 -6.67
CA LEU A 56 -9.92 -6.60 -7.13
C LEU A 56 -10.64 -5.31 -7.55
N THR A 57 -11.79 -5.43 -8.20
CA THR A 57 -12.59 -4.31 -8.71
C THR A 57 -13.27 -3.50 -7.61
N THR A 58 -13.36 -4.02 -6.39
CA THR A 58 -13.94 -3.27 -5.25
C THR A 58 -12.96 -2.26 -4.65
N PHE A 59 -11.67 -2.37 -4.97
CA PHE A 59 -10.62 -1.49 -4.46
C PHE A 59 -10.31 -0.34 -5.43
N ASN A 60 -11.16 0.69 -5.43
CA ASN A 60 -11.01 1.89 -6.28
C ASN A 60 -9.76 2.75 -5.95
N TRP A 61 -9.14 2.50 -4.81
CA TRP A 61 -7.99 3.24 -4.28
C TRP A 61 -6.63 2.60 -4.63
N LEU A 62 -6.61 1.43 -5.27
CA LEU A 62 -5.35 0.83 -5.72
C LEU A 62 -4.58 1.78 -6.65
N PRO A 63 -3.26 1.99 -6.41
CA PRO A 63 -2.42 2.79 -7.28
C PRO A 63 -2.51 2.34 -8.73
N ARG A 64 -2.45 3.29 -9.67
CA ARG A 64 -2.45 3.00 -11.12
C ARG A 64 -1.34 2.03 -11.54
N THR A 65 -0.24 2.01 -10.80
CA THR A 65 0.93 1.15 -11.03
C THR A 65 0.86 -0.19 -10.30
N CYS A 66 -0.22 -0.47 -9.56
CA CYS A 66 -0.38 -1.73 -8.84
C CYS A 66 -0.40 -2.92 -9.82
N ALA A 67 0.44 -3.93 -9.57
CA ALA A 67 0.55 -5.09 -10.45
C ALA A 67 -0.78 -5.82 -10.65
N TYR A 68 -1.54 -6.02 -9.58
CA TYR A 68 -2.85 -6.66 -9.67
C TYR A 68 -3.80 -5.89 -10.57
N ARG A 69 -3.85 -4.57 -10.42
CA ARG A 69 -4.67 -3.67 -11.25
C ARG A 69 -4.23 -3.71 -12.72
N LEU A 70 -2.94 -3.51 -13.00
CA LEU A 70 -2.42 -3.53 -14.37
C LEU A 70 -2.73 -4.86 -15.07
N LEU A 71 -2.42 -5.98 -14.41
CA LEU A 71 -2.68 -7.31 -14.98
C LEU A 71 -4.17 -7.60 -15.12
N GLY A 72 -5.01 -7.14 -14.18
CA GLY A 72 -6.47 -7.25 -14.27
C GLY A 72 -7.06 -6.44 -15.42
N GLU A 73 -6.46 -5.30 -15.75
CA GLU A 73 -6.82 -4.44 -16.89
C GLU A 73 -6.18 -4.91 -18.23
N GLY A 74 -5.44 -6.03 -18.24
CA GLY A 74 -4.74 -6.52 -19.44
C GLY A 74 -3.53 -5.69 -19.86
N LYS A 75 -3.01 -4.83 -18.96
CA LYS A 75 -1.84 -3.99 -19.19
C LYS A 75 -0.55 -4.71 -18.81
N THR A 76 0.56 -4.23 -19.37
CA THR A 76 1.90 -4.70 -19.02
C THR A 76 2.38 -4.08 -17.71
N LEU A 77 3.29 -4.80 -17.02
CA LEU A 77 3.99 -4.28 -15.86
C LEU A 77 5.09 -3.31 -16.28
N LEU A 78 5.35 -2.31 -15.43
CA LEU A 78 6.41 -1.33 -15.65
C LEU A 78 7.80 -1.98 -15.54
N ALA A 79 8.79 -1.47 -16.27
CA ALA A 79 10.13 -2.06 -16.34
C ALA A 79 10.85 -2.17 -14.99
N TRP A 80 10.58 -1.26 -14.06
CA TRP A 80 11.13 -1.28 -12.71
C TRP A 80 10.48 -2.33 -11.79
N HIS A 81 9.35 -2.92 -12.21
CA HIS A 81 8.56 -3.80 -11.37
C HIS A 81 9.33 -5.09 -11.05
N PRO A 82 9.33 -5.60 -9.79
CA PRO A 82 10.15 -6.75 -9.41
C PRO A 82 9.91 -8.04 -10.22
N LEU A 83 8.69 -8.24 -10.72
CA LEU A 83 8.35 -9.38 -11.60
C LEU A 83 9.00 -9.28 -12.99
N ILE A 84 9.39 -8.08 -13.43
CA ILE A 84 10.09 -7.83 -14.69
C ILE A 84 11.60 -7.74 -14.45
N ALA A 85 12.01 -6.93 -13.46
CA ALA A 85 13.41 -6.66 -13.16
C ALA A 85 14.11 -7.78 -12.34
N GLY A 86 13.38 -8.80 -11.89
CA GLY A 86 13.89 -9.91 -11.08
C GLY A 86 14.29 -9.54 -9.64
N SER A 87 14.25 -8.26 -9.27
CA SER A 87 14.56 -7.78 -7.92
C SER A 87 13.88 -6.44 -7.63
N LYS A 88 13.87 -6.03 -6.34
CA LYS A 88 13.34 -4.72 -5.92
C LYS A 88 14.31 -3.56 -6.16
N LYS A 89 15.51 -3.81 -6.67
CA LYS A 89 16.59 -2.81 -6.77
C LYS A 89 16.16 -1.59 -7.59
N ALA A 90 15.60 -1.80 -8.77
CA ALA A 90 15.14 -0.72 -9.65
C ALA A 90 14.01 0.11 -9.02
N MET A 91 12.97 -0.57 -8.50
CA MET A 91 11.87 0.06 -7.76
C MET A 91 12.36 0.91 -6.58
N HIS A 92 13.30 0.40 -5.79
CA HIS A 92 13.88 1.13 -4.66
C HIS A 92 14.75 2.31 -5.13
N ALA A 93 15.53 2.15 -6.20
CA ALA A 93 16.38 3.21 -6.74
C ALA A 93 15.53 4.41 -7.24
N GLN A 94 14.36 4.12 -7.82
CA GLN A 94 13.40 5.14 -8.28
C GLN A 94 12.50 5.69 -7.18
N ARG A 95 12.70 5.30 -5.91
CA ARG A 95 11.89 5.73 -4.75
C ARG A 95 10.39 5.44 -4.85
N ILE A 96 10.00 4.46 -5.66
CA ILE A 96 8.59 4.08 -5.88
C ILE A 96 8.01 3.31 -4.69
N SER A 97 8.86 2.64 -3.91
CA SER A 97 8.43 1.87 -2.74
C SER A 97 8.18 2.75 -1.51
N VAL A 98 7.28 2.28 -0.65
CA VAL A 98 6.98 2.87 0.67
C VAL A 98 8.17 2.99 1.62
N ARG A 99 9.30 2.31 1.35
CA ARG A 99 10.54 2.30 2.14
C ARG A 99 10.99 3.67 2.65
N TYR A 100 10.77 4.72 1.86
CA TYR A 100 11.31 6.06 2.12
C TYR A 100 10.34 7.00 2.82
N ILE A 101 9.07 6.61 2.93
CA ILE A 101 8.01 7.46 3.47
C ILE A 101 7.25 6.79 4.62
N ALA A 102 7.23 5.46 4.69
CA ALA A 102 6.41 4.74 5.65
C ALA A 102 6.87 4.93 7.09
N VAL A 103 5.91 5.11 7.99
CA VAL A 103 6.08 5.09 9.45
C VAL A 103 5.29 3.92 10.04
N ARG A 104 5.68 3.40 11.20
CA ARG A 104 4.94 2.33 11.87
C ARG A 104 3.70 2.90 12.54
N GLU A 105 2.56 2.22 12.43
CA GLU A 105 1.34 2.63 13.14
C GLU A 105 1.53 2.74 14.66
N SER A 106 2.37 1.89 15.27
CA SER A 106 2.69 1.99 16.72
C SER A 106 3.45 3.25 17.11
N GLU A 107 4.04 3.95 16.14
CA GLU A 107 4.75 5.22 16.33
C GLU A 107 3.86 6.43 16.01
N VAL A 108 2.66 6.22 15.46
CA VAL A 108 1.71 7.27 15.07
C VAL A 108 0.76 7.57 16.23
N ARG A 109 0.66 8.84 16.61
CA ARG A 109 -0.30 9.30 17.63
C ARG A 109 -1.58 9.84 17.00
N ASP A 110 -1.41 10.68 15.99
CA ASP A 110 -2.48 11.28 15.22
C ASP A 110 -2.26 10.95 13.75
N TRP A 111 -3.15 10.16 13.16
CA TRP A 111 -3.01 9.68 11.79
C TRP A 111 -3.29 10.79 10.76
N GLU A 112 -4.01 11.85 11.14
CA GLU A 112 -4.35 12.96 10.25
C GLU A 112 -3.09 13.72 9.80
N GLU A 113 -2.09 13.81 10.68
CA GLU A 113 -0.76 14.39 10.38
C GLU A 113 0.04 13.55 9.38
N HIS A 114 -0.39 12.31 9.12
CA HIS A 114 0.26 11.35 8.24
C HIS A 114 -0.43 11.21 6.88
N ILE A 115 -1.44 12.03 6.60
CA ILE A 115 -2.08 12.10 5.29
C ILE A 115 -1.08 12.63 4.26
N ILE A 116 -0.97 11.93 3.13
CA ILE A 116 -0.10 12.25 2.01
C ILE A 116 -0.89 12.39 0.72
N ASP A 117 -0.31 13.11 -0.24
CA ASP A 117 -0.83 13.12 -1.60
C ASP A 117 -0.85 11.71 -2.19
N ARG A 118 -1.89 11.43 -2.98
CA ARG A 118 -2.06 10.15 -3.65
C ARG A 118 -0.77 9.82 -4.44
N PRO A 119 -0.13 8.67 -4.18
CA PRO A 119 1.21 8.38 -4.71
C PRO A 119 1.30 8.22 -6.23
N ASP A 120 0.17 8.29 -6.95
CA ASP A 120 0.10 8.27 -8.42
C ASP A 120 -0.12 9.67 -9.05
N ARG A 121 -0.14 10.76 -8.27
CA ARG A 121 -0.29 12.13 -8.79
C ARG A 121 1.02 12.78 -9.24
N ASN A 122 2.17 12.32 -8.76
CA ASN A 122 3.46 12.72 -9.31
C ASN A 122 3.94 11.59 -10.22
N GLY A 123 3.89 11.86 -11.53
CA GLY A 123 4.08 10.90 -12.63
C GLY A 123 5.37 10.11 -12.61
#